data_AF-A0A660E334-F1
#
_entry.id   AF-A0A660E334-F1
#
_cell.length_a   1.000
_cell.length_b   1.000
_cell.length_c   1.000
_cell.angle_alpha   90.00
_cell.angle_beta   90.00
_cell.angle_gamma   90.00
#
_symmetry.space_group_name_H-M   'P 1'
#
loop_
_entity.id
_entity.type
_entity.pdbx_description
1 polymer ?
#
loop_
_entity_poly.entity_id
_entity_poly.type
_entity_poly.pdbx_seq_one_letter_code
_entity_poly.pdbx_strand_id
1 'polypeptide(L)'
;MALPRSLITQAVTEVEIKYGSVLKAPPSAMQKVWALTKTEPQPEPVMLQVPKQQFVLTRMAISRGWSVNELAGILGRKPRYARRLMTLYKSGRLIKRGSK
;
A
#
# COMPACT_ATOMS: atom_id res chain seq x y z
N MET A 1 -1.77 6.84 31.92
CA MET A 1 -3.18 6.42 32.07
C MET A 1 -3.51 5.44 30.95
N ALA A 2 -3.83 4.18 31.28
CA ALA A 2 -4.23 3.18 30.30
C ALA A 2 -5.71 3.40 29.94
N LEU A 3 -6.04 3.41 28.64
CA LEU A 3 -7.43 3.48 28.19
C LEU A 3 -8.20 2.26 28.75
N PRO A 4 -9.44 2.43 29.23
CA PRO A 4 -10.20 1.31 29.75
C PRO A 4 -10.50 0.33 28.61
N ARG A 5 -10.07 -0.93 28.80
CA ARG A 5 -10.23 -2.03 27.81
C ARG A 5 -11.68 -2.19 27.33
N SER A 6 -12.66 -1.80 28.15
CA SER A 6 -14.09 -1.82 27.83
C SER A 6 -14.46 -0.97 26.60
N LEU A 7 -13.80 0.18 26.39
CA LEU A 7 -14.10 1.06 25.25
C LEU A 7 -13.61 0.47 23.92
N ILE A 8 -12.46 -0.21 23.93
CA ILE A 8 -11.92 -0.87 22.73
C ILE A 8 -12.83 -2.04 22.35
N THR A 9 -13.24 -2.86 23.33
CA THR A 9 -14.14 -3.99 23.07
C THR A 9 -15.49 -3.55 22.54
N GLN A 10 -16.08 -2.48 23.10
CA GLN A 10 -17.36 -1.95 22.61
C GLN A 10 -17.25 -1.46 21.15
N ALA A 11 -16.21 -0.69 20.83
CA ALA A 11 -16.01 -0.20 19.47
C ALA A 11 -15.78 -1.34 18.46
N VAL A 12 -15.05 -2.39 18.85
CA VAL A 12 -14.85 -3.58 18.03
C VAL A 12 -16.18 -4.33 17.80
N THR A 13 -16.95 -4.55 18.87
CA THR A 13 -18.24 -5.25 18.79
C THR A 13 -19.26 -4.49 17.93
N GLU A 14 -19.32 -3.16 18.02
CA GLU A 14 -20.17 -2.33 17.15
C GLU A 14 -19.84 -2.53 15.66
N VAL A 15 -18.55 -2.62 15.33
CA VAL A 15 -18.08 -2.85 13.96
C VAL A 15 -18.41 -4.28 13.51
N GLU A 16 -18.21 -5.28 14.37
CA GLU A 16 -18.53 -6.67 14.05
C GLU A 16 -20.02 -6.91 13.84
N ILE A 17 -20.88 -6.31 14.67
CA ILE A 17 -22.34 -6.40 14.50
C ILE A 17 -22.78 -5.80 13.16
N LYS A 18 -22.17 -4.67 12.77
CA LYS A 18 -22.59 -3.93 11.58
C LYS A 18 -22.01 -4.47 10.27
N TYR A 19 -20.79 -5.01 10.28
CA TYR A 19 -20.07 -5.43 9.06
C TYR A 19 -19.71 -6.93 9.06
N GLY A 20 -20.11 -7.68 10.08
CA GLY A 20 -19.83 -9.11 10.26
C GLY A 20 -18.39 -9.43 10.66
N SER A 21 -17.44 -8.51 10.44
CA SER A 21 -16.05 -8.64 10.87
C SER A 21 -15.32 -7.29 10.80
N VAL A 22 -14.44 -7.04 11.77
CA VAL A 22 -13.49 -5.92 11.80
C VAL A 22 -12.64 -5.84 10.51
N LEU A 23 -12.27 -6.98 9.94
CA LEU A 23 -11.42 -7.06 8.74
C LEU A 23 -12.16 -6.72 7.43
N LYS A 24 -13.49 -6.78 7.45
CA LYS A 24 -14.36 -6.45 6.30
C LYS A 24 -14.93 -5.04 6.39
N ALA A 25 -14.76 -4.38 7.54
CA ALA A 25 -15.32 -3.07 7.78
C ALA A 25 -14.58 -1.99 6.98
N PRO A 26 -15.31 -1.02 6.39
CA PRO A 26 -14.69 0.08 5.68
C PRO A 26 -13.86 0.95 6.65
N PRO A 27 -12.81 1.65 6.16
CA PRO A 27 -11.94 2.45 7.01
C PRO A 27 -12.66 3.49 7.87
N SER A 28 -13.75 4.07 7.37
CA SER A 28 -14.59 5.01 8.12
C SER A 28 -15.21 4.43 9.38
N ALA A 29 -15.59 3.15 9.36
CA ALA A 29 -16.14 2.45 10.53
C ALA A 29 -15.06 2.07 11.55
N MET A 30 -13.84 1.82 11.07
CA MET A 30 -12.70 1.45 11.89
C MET A 30 -11.99 2.62 12.57
N GLN A 31 -12.27 3.87 12.17
CA GLN A 31 -11.64 5.07 12.74
C GLN A 31 -11.74 5.13 14.27
N LYS A 32 -12.90 4.78 14.85
CA LYS A 32 -13.08 4.76 16.31
C LYS A 32 -12.20 3.72 16.99
N VAL A 33 -12.11 2.52 16.42
CA VAL A 33 -11.27 1.42 16.93
C VAL A 33 -9.78 1.80 16.83
N TRP A 34 -9.37 2.37 15.70
CA TRP A 34 -7.99 2.82 15.47
C TRP A 34 -7.57 3.96 16.40
N ALA A 35 -8.45 4.94 16.61
CA ALA A 35 -8.19 6.04 17.54
C ALA A 35 -7.95 5.54 18.97
N LEU A 36 -8.70 4.51 19.41
CA LEU A 36 -8.56 3.92 20.74
C LEU A 36 -7.36 2.96 20.88
N THR A 37 -7.00 2.27 19.80
CA THR A 37 -5.88 1.30 19.79
C THR A 37 -4.54 1.92 19.44
N LYS A 38 -4.51 3.19 18.99
CA LYS A 38 -3.33 3.87 18.46
C LYS A 38 -2.66 3.12 17.29
N THR A 39 -3.41 2.23 16.65
CA THR A 39 -2.99 1.55 15.43
C THR A 39 -3.64 2.28 14.29
N GLU A 40 -2.88 3.13 13.60
CA GLU A 40 -3.32 3.71 12.33
C GLU A 40 -3.56 2.59 11.31
N PRO A 41 -4.54 2.75 10.40
CA PRO A 41 -4.68 1.87 9.27
C PRO A 41 -3.36 1.85 8.50
N GLN A 42 -2.79 0.66 8.27
CA GLN A 42 -1.88 0.53 7.15
C GLN A 42 -2.72 0.82 5.90
N PRO A 43 -2.46 1.92 5.17
CA PRO A 43 -3.19 2.17 3.94
C PRO A 43 -3.03 0.93 3.07
N GLU A 44 -4.13 0.46 2.50
CA GLU A 44 -4.14 -0.66 1.58
C GLU A 44 -2.93 -0.55 0.64
N PRO A 45 -2.20 -1.64 0.37
CA PRO A 45 -0.99 -1.59 -0.43
C PRO A 45 -1.36 -1.02 -1.80
N VAL A 46 -1.04 0.26 -2.03
CA VAL A 46 -1.39 0.97 -3.26
C VAL A 46 -0.75 0.23 -4.43
N MET A 47 -1.57 -0.55 -5.14
CA MET A 47 -1.15 -1.26 -6.34
C MET A 47 -1.06 -0.23 -7.46
N LEU A 48 0.15 -0.04 -7.99
CA LEU A 48 0.36 0.88 -9.11
C LEU A 48 0.37 0.09 -10.40
N GLN A 49 -0.61 0.34 -11.27
CA GLN A 49 -0.62 -0.20 -12.62
C GLN A 49 0.22 0.68 -13.55
N VAL A 50 1.17 0.07 -14.26
CA VAL A 50 2.05 0.76 -15.22
C VAL A 50 2.05 0.08 -16.58
N PRO A 51 2.30 0.79 -17.68
CA PRO A 51 2.46 0.18 -19.00
C PRO A 51 3.49 -0.95 -19.01
N LYS A 52 3.30 -1.96 -19.88
CA LYS A 52 4.19 -3.12 -20.01
C LYS A 52 5.66 -2.73 -20.16
N GLN A 53 5.96 -1.71 -20.97
CA GLN A 53 7.33 -1.22 -21.16
C GLN A 53 7.97 -0.75 -19.84
N GLN A 54 7.25 0.05 -19.05
CA GLN A 54 7.76 0.55 -17.76
C GLN A 54 7.97 -0.58 -16.76
N PHE A 55 7.07 -1.58 -16.76
CA PHE A 55 7.21 -2.76 -15.92
C PHE A 55 8.47 -3.56 -16.28
N VAL A 56 8.70 -3.81 -17.56
CA VAL A 56 9.88 -4.55 -18.06
C VAL A 56 11.17 -3.79 -17.74
N LEU A 57 11.22 -2.49 -18.00
CA LEU A 57 12.39 -1.66 -17.68
C LEU A 57 12.70 -1.65 -16.18
N THR A 58 11.66 -1.54 -15.34
CA THR A 58 11.83 -1.59 -13.88
C THR A 58 12.35 -2.97 -13.42
N ARG A 59 11.82 -4.06 -13.99
CA ARG A 59 12.31 -5.42 -13.72
C ARG A 59 13.77 -5.59 -14.13
N MET A 60 14.15 -5.12 -15.31
CA MET A 60 15.52 -5.18 -15.81
C MET A 60 16.47 -4.38 -14.92
N ALA A 61 16.09 -3.16 -14.54
CA ALA A 61 16.87 -2.31 -13.66
C ALA A 61 17.18 -3.02 -12.32
N ILE A 62 16.18 -3.66 -11.71
CA ILE A 62 16.37 -4.41 -10.47
C ILE A 62 17.26 -5.64 -10.68
N SER A 63 17.04 -6.39 -11.76
CA SER A 63 17.79 -7.64 -12.04
C SER A 63 19.25 -7.38 -12.40
N ARG A 64 19.54 -6.22 -13.00
CA ARG A 64 20.89 -5.80 -13.42
C ARG A 64 21.58 -4.85 -12.44
N GLY A 65 20.94 -4.52 -11.32
CA GLY A 65 21.51 -3.65 -10.30
C GLY A 65 21.64 -2.18 -10.72
N TRP A 66 20.81 -1.69 -11.64
CA TRP A 66 20.84 -0.29 -12.07
C TRP A 66 20.49 0.66 -10.94
N SER A 67 21.13 1.82 -10.93
CA SER A 67 20.82 2.94 -10.06
C SER A 67 19.46 3.57 -10.41
N VAL A 68 18.90 4.28 -9.44
CA VAL A 68 17.65 5.04 -9.62
C VAL A 68 17.78 6.08 -10.74
N ASN A 69 18.97 6.68 -10.89
CA ASN A 69 19.22 7.72 -11.89
C ASN A 69 19.28 7.15 -13.30
N GLU A 70 19.88 5.98 -13.50
CA GLU A 70 19.89 5.29 -14.79
C GLU A 70 18.48 4.92 -15.24
N LEU A 71 17.68 4.32 -14.36
CA LEU A 71 16.28 4.01 -14.66
C LEU A 71 15.47 5.29 -14.94
N ALA A 72 15.70 6.36 -14.18
CA ALA A 72 15.04 7.65 -14.39
C ALA A 72 15.36 8.25 -15.76
N GLY A 73 16.64 8.19 -16.17
CA GLY A 73 17.11 8.62 -17.48
C GLY A 73 16.43 7.85 -18.61
N ILE A 74 16.41 6.52 -18.52
CA ILE A 74 15.77 5.66 -19.53
C ILE A 74 14.26 5.91 -19.63
N LEU A 75 13.60 6.15 -18.49
CA LEU A 75 12.16 6.43 -18.47
C LEU A 75 11.82 7.87 -18.89
N GLY A 76 12.79 8.77 -19.00
CA GLY A 76 12.54 10.21 -19.18
C GLY A 76 11.75 10.82 -18.02
N ARG A 77 11.97 10.34 -16.79
CA ARG A 77 11.20 10.74 -15.59
C ARG A 77 12.13 11.20 -14.47
N LYS A 78 11.56 11.87 -13.46
CA LYS A 78 12.31 12.30 -12.28
C LYS A 78 12.79 11.08 -11.45
N PRO A 79 13.96 11.14 -10.78
CA PRO A 79 14.48 10.07 -9.93
C PRO A 79 13.49 9.57 -8.86
N ARG A 80 12.67 10.47 -8.29
CA ARG A 80 11.63 10.12 -7.31
C ARG A 80 10.61 9.12 -7.88
N TYR A 81 10.26 9.25 -9.16
CA TYR A 81 9.33 8.33 -9.83
C TYR A 81 9.96 6.96 -10.05
N ALA A 82 11.20 6.91 -10.57
CA ALA A 82 11.95 5.66 -10.73
C ALA A 82 12.15 4.92 -9.40
N ARG A 83 12.50 5.66 -8.33
CA ARG A 83 12.60 5.10 -6.97
C ARG A 83 11.27 4.47 -6.54
N ARG A 84 10.15 5.18 -6.73
CA ARG A 84 8.81 4.67 -6.42
C ARG A 84 8.50 3.37 -7.18
N LEU A 85 8.80 3.30 -8.48
CA LEU A 85 8.61 2.08 -9.27
C LEU A 85 9.43 0.91 -8.75
N MET A 86 10.72 1.13 -8.45
CA MET A 86 11.59 0.08 -7.92
C MET A 86 11.11 -0.43 -6.56
N THR A 87 10.71 0.47 -5.65
CA THR A 87 10.15 0.10 -4.35
C THR A 87 8.87 -0.72 -4.52
N LEU A 88 7.94 -0.25 -5.36
CA LEU A 88 6.67 -0.94 -5.59
C LEU A 88 6.90 -2.32 -6.22
N TYR A 89 7.83 -2.45 -7.16
CA TYR A 89 8.19 -3.74 -7.75
C TYR A 89 8.75 -4.71 -6.71
N LYS A 90 9.70 -4.27 -5.86
CA LYS A 90 10.28 -5.11 -4.78
C LYS A 90 9.22 -5.58 -3.78
N SER A 91 8.22 -4.74 -3.51
CA SER A 91 7.11 -5.07 -2.60
C SER A 91 5.98 -5.89 -3.25
N GLY A 92 6.08 -6.26 -4.53
CA GLY A 92 5.01 -6.95 -5.26
C GLY A 92 3.79 -6.10 -5.59
N ARG A 93 3.88 -4.77 -5.44
CA ARG A 93 2.78 -3.79 -5.61
C ARG A 93 2.81 -3.07 -6.95
N LEU A 94 3.78 -3.38 -7.81
CA LEU A 94 3.81 -2.87 -9.19
C LEU A 94 3.15 -3.91 -10.10
N ILE A 95 2.14 -3.50 -10.87
CA ILE A 95 1.37 -4.39 -11.73
C ILE A 95 1.49 -3.93 -13.18
N LYS A 96 1.70 -4.88 -14.11
CA LYS A 96 1.64 -4.61 -15.54
C LYS A 96 0.19 -4.31 -15.95
N ARG A 97 -0.06 -3.14 -16.55
CA ARG A 97 -1.36 -2.80 -17.15
C ARG A 97 -1.62 -3.74 -18.33
N GLY A 98 -2.84 -4.28 -18.39
CA GLY A 98 -3.28 -5.40 -19.23
C GLY A 98 -2.55 -5.54 -20.57
N SER A 99 -1.86 -6.67 -20.72
CA SER A 99 -1.58 -7.24 -22.05
C SER A 99 -2.82 -8.08 -22.37
N LYS A 100 -3.81 -7.49 -23.03
CA LYS A 100 -4.76 -8.31 -23.79
C LYS A 100 -4.05 -8.84 -25.02
#